data_AF-A0A1G5JFN0-F1
#
_entry.id   AF-A0A1G5JFN0-F1
#
_cell.length_a   1.000
_cell.length_b   1.000
_cell.length_c   1.000
_cell.angle_alpha   90.00
_cell.angle_beta   90.00
_cell.angle_gamma   90.00
#
_symmetry.space_group_name_H-M   'P 1'
#
loop_
_entity.id
_entity.type
_entity.pdbx_description
1 polymer ?
#
loop_
_entity_poly.entity_id
_entity_poly.type
_entity_poly.pdbx_seq_one_letter_code
_entity_poly.pdbx_strand_id
1 'polypeptide(L)'
;MNLIQLKVPAGYAVVYNKFYDVEPILSEDSDDFIENWGFFTEDLLQIIKLKIKKGKWYVPEREDTILFDIGWYPDSNINGEYSLQLVDGEWNEIKSISSKDRFVIKEVLEEWMEEQQRI
;
A
#
# COMPACT_ATOMS: atom_id res chain seq x y z
N MET A 1 -18.92 -0.13 1.99
CA MET A 1 -17.60 -0.43 1.40
C MET A 1 -16.70 -0.90 2.51
N ASN A 2 -15.91 -1.95 2.27
CA ASN A 2 -15.00 -2.53 3.26
C ASN A 2 -13.56 -2.28 2.80
N LEU A 3 -12.64 -2.12 3.73
CA LEU A 3 -11.21 -2.18 3.43
C LEU A 3 -10.84 -3.59 2.99
N ILE A 4 -9.81 -3.72 2.15
CA ILE A 4 -9.22 -5.01 1.81
C ILE A 4 -8.76 -5.70 3.09
N GLN A 5 -9.16 -6.96 3.27
CA GLN A 5 -8.76 -7.75 4.42
C GLN A 5 -7.29 -8.16 4.26
N LEU A 6 -6.42 -7.74 5.17
CA LEU A 6 -4.99 -8.05 5.16
C LEU A 6 -4.61 -9.01 6.29
N LYS A 7 -3.76 -9.99 5.98
CA LYS A 7 -3.02 -10.80 6.96
C LYS A 7 -1.73 -10.08 7.31
N VAL A 8 -1.74 -9.32 8.40
CA VAL A 8 -0.57 -8.56 8.86
C VAL A 8 0.18 -9.36 9.92
N PRO A 9 1.44 -9.77 9.69
CA PRO A 9 2.26 -10.43 10.69
C PRO A 9 2.56 -9.52 11.90
N ALA A 10 3.08 -10.10 12.99
CA ALA A 10 3.53 -9.30 14.13
C ALA A 10 4.69 -8.36 13.74
N GLY A 11 4.79 -7.20 14.38
CA GLY A 11 5.87 -6.24 14.12
C GLY A 11 5.60 -5.28 12.97
N TYR A 12 4.35 -5.07 12.60
CA TYR A 12 3.93 -4.06 11.63
C TYR A 12 2.90 -3.11 12.22
N ALA A 13 2.92 -1.85 11.77
CA ALA A 13 1.90 -0.86 12.07
C ALA A 13 1.31 -0.32 10.77
N VAL A 14 -0.02 -0.41 10.63
CA VAL A 14 -0.75 0.32 9.59
C VAL A 14 -0.86 1.78 10.05
N VAL A 15 -0.24 2.70 9.31
CA VAL A 15 -0.17 4.12 9.67
C VAL A 15 -1.10 5.00 8.83
N TYR A 16 -1.53 4.50 7.67
CA TYR A 16 -2.56 5.11 6.84
C TYR A 16 -3.29 4.01 6.05
N ASN A 17 -4.61 4.10 5.90
CA ASN A 17 -5.38 3.10 5.16
C ASN A 17 -6.69 3.65 4.58
N LYS A 18 -6.77 3.62 3.26
CA LYS A 18 -7.94 3.80 2.39
C LYS A 18 -7.94 2.78 1.25
N PHE A 19 -7.31 1.62 1.44
CA PHE A 19 -7.29 0.57 0.42
C PHE A 19 -8.59 -0.26 0.48
N TYR A 20 -9.62 0.24 -0.21
CA TYR A 20 -10.97 -0.34 -0.21
C TYR A 20 -11.12 -1.46 -1.25
N ASP A 21 -11.97 -2.44 -0.93
CA ASP A 21 -12.40 -3.49 -1.86
C ASP A 21 -13.52 -2.96 -2.77
N VAL A 22 -13.12 -2.17 -3.77
CA VAL A 22 -14.01 -1.50 -4.73
C VAL A 22 -13.38 -1.48 -6.12
N GLU A 23 -14.23 -1.51 -7.16
CA GLU A 23 -13.80 -1.35 -8.55
C GLU A 23 -13.87 0.14 -8.98
N PRO A 24 -12.99 0.59 -9.88
CA PRO A 24 -13.09 1.92 -10.45
C PRO A 24 -14.26 1.98 -11.43
N ILE A 25 -15.02 3.07 -11.38
CA ILE A 25 -16.19 3.33 -12.22
C ILE A 25 -15.83 4.45 -13.19
N LEU A 26 -15.88 4.20 -14.50
CA LEU A 26 -15.66 5.24 -15.51
C LEU A 26 -16.77 6.29 -15.42
N SER A 27 -16.40 7.57 -15.36
CA SER A 27 -17.33 8.68 -15.41
C SER A 27 -18.04 8.75 -16.78
N GLU A 28 -19.34 9.08 -16.80
CA GLU A 28 -20.09 9.27 -18.06
C GLU A 28 -19.60 10.49 -18.87
N ASP A 29 -19.00 11.48 -18.19
CA ASP A 29 -18.57 12.76 -18.76
C ASP A 29 -17.08 12.77 -19.18
N SER A 30 -16.38 11.63 -19.12
CA SER A 30 -14.94 11.54 -19.41
C SER A 30 -14.54 10.18 -19.98
N ASP A 31 -13.52 10.17 -20.85
CA ASP A 31 -12.96 8.94 -21.41
C ASP A 31 -11.96 8.25 -20.46
N ASP A 32 -11.52 8.92 -19.39
CA ASP A 32 -10.45 8.42 -18.53
C ASP A 32 -10.60 8.71 -17.02
N PHE A 33 -11.55 9.55 -16.60
CA PHE A 33 -11.73 9.90 -15.19
C PHE A 33 -12.63 8.91 -14.45
N ILE A 34 -12.26 8.58 -13.22
CA ILE A 34 -13.02 7.67 -12.35
C ILE A 34 -14.11 8.47 -11.60
N GLU A 35 -15.38 8.07 -11.70
CA GLU A 35 -16.49 8.69 -10.94
C GLU A 35 -16.26 8.57 -9.41
N ASN A 36 -15.87 7.39 -8.95
CA ASN A 36 -15.53 7.11 -7.56
C ASN A 36 -14.04 7.33 -7.24
N TRP A 37 -13.42 8.36 -7.83
CA TRP A 37 -11.98 8.65 -7.75
C TRP A 37 -11.41 8.73 -6.32
N GLY A 38 -12.22 9.07 -5.32
CA GLY A 38 -11.78 9.16 -3.93
C GLY A 38 -11.25 7.85 -3.32
N PHE A 39 -11.42 6.72 -4.02
CA PHE A 39 -10.82 5.41 -3.69
C PHE A 39 -9.56 5.07 -4.51
N PHE A 40 -9.20 5.92 -5.48
CA PHE A 40 -8.18 5.68 -6.50
C PHE A 40 -7.22 6.87 -6.59
N THR A 41 -6.57 7.16 -5.46
CA THR A 41 -5.57 8.22 -5.30
C THR A 41 -4.16 7.64 -5.19
N GLU A 42 -3.14 8.47 -5.34
CA GLU A 42 -1.73 8.05 -5.18
C GLU A 42 -1.37 7.59 -3.75
N ASP A 43 -2.19 7.92 -2.74
CA ASP A 43 -2.03 7.44 -1.36
C ASP A 43 -3.22 6.56 -0.91
N LEU A 44 -3.03 5.24 -0.81
CA LEU A 44 -4.06 4.27 -0.39
C LEU A 44 -3.70 3.48 0.87
N LEU A 45 -2.45 3.07 1.07
CA LEU A 45 -2.06 2.28 2.24
C LEU A 45 -0.61 2.53 2.60
N GLN A 46 -0.34 2.72 3.90
CA GLN A 46 1.03 2.73 4.43
C GLN A 46 1.16 1.80 5.62
N ILE A 47 2.15 0.90 5.56
CA ILE A 47 2.50 -0.01 6.63
C ILE A 47 3.99 0.12 6.96
N ILE A 48 4.32 0.34 8.23
CA ILE A 48 5.70 0.46 8.69
C ILE A 48 6.12 -0.80 9.45
N LYS A 49 7.32 -1.32 9.17
CA LYS A 49 7.96 -2.36 9.98
C LYS A 49 8.45 -1.77 11.30
N LEU A 50 7.92 -2.28 12.41
CA LEU A 50 8.28 -1.87 13.76
C LEU A 50 9.59 -2.52 14.19
N LYS A 51 10.31 -1.84 15.08
CA LYS A 51 11.47 -2.41 15.78
C LYS A 51 11.15 -2.61 17.27
N ILE A 52 11.95 -3.40 17.97
CA ILE A 52 11.83 -3.59 19.42
C ILE A 52 12.96 -2.83 20.13
N LYS A 53 12.62 -2.01 21.11
CA LYS A 53 13.57 -1.35 22.01
C LYS A 53 13.09 -1.51 23.45
N LYS A 54 13.93 -2.10 24.30
CA LYS A 54 13.61 -2.41 25.71
C LYS A 54 12.30 -3.21 25.86
N GLY A 55 12.10 -4.22 24.99
CA GLY A 55 10.94 -5.11 25.03
C GLY A 55 9.62 -4.49 24.55
N LYS A 56 9.66 -3.29 23.95
CA LYS A 56 8.47 -2.63 23.39
C LYS A 56 8.65 -2.36 21.91
N TRP A 57 7.58 -2.55 21.15
CA TRP A 57 7.52 -2.13 19.75
C TRP A 57 7.54 -0.60 19.65
N TYR A 58 8.24 -0.10 18.64
CA TYR A 58 8.26 1.32 18.30
C TYR A 58 8.42 1.49 16.78
N VAL A 59 7.93 2.62 16.28
CA VAL A 59 8.18 3.06 14.91
C VAL A 59 9.62 3.58 14.85
N PRO A 60 10.50 3.00 14.00
CA PRO A 60 11.87 3.46 13.89
C PRO A 60 11.98 4.92 13.41
N GLU A 61 13.14 5.53 13.64
CA GLU A 61 13.45 6.81 13.00
C GLU A 61 13.63 6.65 11.49
N ARG A 62 13.60 7.77 10.77
CA ARG A 62 13.57 7.79 9.30
C ARG A 62 14.67 6.94 8.66
N GLU A 63 15.92 7.10 9.08
CA GLU A 63 17.09 6.37 8.56
C GLU A 63 17.00 4.83 8.68
N ASP A 64 16.13 4.35 9.55
CA ASP A 64 15.99 2.96 9.95
C ASP A 64 14.63 2.36 9.55
N THR A 65 13.82 3.14 8.85
CA THR A 65 12.45 2.81 8.49
C THR A 65 12.41 1.97 7.22
N ILE A 66 11.56 0.94 7.24
CA ILE A 66 11.11 0.21 6.06
C ILE A 66 9.60 0.33 6.04
N LEU A 67 9.06 0.75 4.90
CA LEU A 67 7.63 0.95 4.74
C LEU A 67 7.12 0.36 3.42
N PHE A 68 5.87 -0.08 3.46
CA PHE A 68 5.10 -0.50 2.32
C PHE A 68 4.11 0.61 2.00
N ASP A 69 4.09 1.05 0.76
CA ASP A 69 3.18 2.06 0.24
C ASP A 69 2.36 1.49 -0.90
N ILE A 70 1.07 1.79 -0.93
CA ILE A 70 0.20 1.50 -2.08
C ILE A 70 -0.45 2.80 -2.52
N GLY A 71 -0.40 3.05 -3.82
CA GLY A 71 -1.16 4.09 -4.50
C GLY A 71 -1.83 3.58 -5.77
N TRP A 72 -2.72 4.39 -6.35
CA TRP A 72 -3.24 4.19 -7.70
C TRP A 72 -2.65 5.24 -8.64
N TYR A 73 -2.03 4.79 -9.73
CA TYR A 73 -1.30 5.65 -10.65
C TYR A 73 -1.72 5.41 -12.11
N PRO A 74 -2.00 6.46 -12.90
CA PRO A 74 -2.13 7.86 -12.48
C PRO A 74 -3.37 8.10 -11.59
N ASP A 75 -3.29 9.08 -10.70
CA ASP A 75 -4.39 9.46 -9.82
C ASP A 75 -5.72 9.62 -10.58
N SER A 76 -6.80 9.09 -10.03
CA SER A 76 -8.17 9.25 -10.54
C SER A 76 -8.40 8.78 -11.98
N ASN A 77 -7.44 8.07 -12.60
CA ASN A 77 -7.53 7.64 -13.99
C ASN A 77 -7.96 6.18 -14.10
N ILE A 78 -8.99 5.88 -14.90
CA ILE A 78 -9.54 4.54 -15.10
C ILE A 78 -8.52 3.56 -15.70
N ASN A 79 -7.53 4.08 -16.44
CA ASN A 79 -6.45 3.31 -17.04
C ASN A 79 -5.26 3.14 -16.09
N GLY A 80 -5.32 3.73 -14.90
CA GLY A 80 -4.35 3.51 -13.86
C GLY A 80 -4.40 2.10 -13.28
N GLU A 81 -3.46 1.85 -12.39
CA GLU A 81 -3.29 0.60 -11.68
C GLU A 81 -2.77 0.86 -10.28
N TYR A 82 -2.95 -0.12 -9.39
CA TYR A 82 -2.32 -0.06 -8.09
C TYR A 82 -0.82 -0.26 -8.25
N SER A 83 -0.03 0.56 -7.58
CA SER A 83 1.42 0.36 -7.41
C SER A 83 1.71 0.08 -5.94
N LEU A 84 2.33 -1.06 -5.67
CA LEU A 84 2.86 -1.42 -4.35
C LEU A 84 4.36 -1.22 -4.36
N GLN A 85 4.86 -0.43 -3.41
CA GLN A 85 6.27 -0.16 -3.25
C GLN A 85 6.74 -0.56 -1.84
N LEU A 86 7.91 -1.19 -1.79
CA LEU A 86 8.72 -1.32 -0.58
C LEU A 86 9.82 -0.28 -0.67
N VAL A 87 9.85 0.64 0.28
CA VAL A 87 10.83 1.74 0.30
C VAL A 87 11.53 1.84 1.66
N ASP A 88 12.70 2.46 1.68
CA ASP A 88 13.34 2.89 2.92
C ASP A 88 12.74 4.22 3.41
N GLY A 89 13.14 4.71 4.59
CA GLY A 89 12.62 5.97 5.11
C GLY A 89 13.07 7.22 4.37
N GLU A 90 14.01 7.13 3.43
CA GLU A 90 14.35 8.20 2.49
C GLU A 90 13.53 8.13 1.20
N TRP A 91 12.54 7.20 1.12
CA TRP A 91 11.71 6.93 -0.05
C TRP A 91 12.49 6.36 -1.24
N ASN A 92 13.64 5.74 -1.01
CA ASN A 92 14.31 4.99 -2.07
C ASN A 92 13.59 3.65 -2.28
N GLU A 93 13.26 3.36 -3.54
CA GLU A 93 12.63 2.09 -3.90
C GLU A 93 13.58 0.91 -3.68
N ILE A 94 13.12 -0.06 -2.91
CA ILE A 94 13.77 -1.35 -2.71
C ILE A 94 13.16 -2.37 -3.69
N LYS A 95 11.84 -2.37 -3.84
CA LYS A 95 11.09 -3.25 -4.75
C LYS A 95 9.72 -2.66 -5.05
N SER A 96 9.20 -2.89 -6.26
CA SER A 96 7.86 -2.48 -6.65
C SER A 96 7.16 -3.54 -7.51
N ILE A 97 5.83 -3.48 -7.54
CA ILE A 97 4.98 -4.16 -8.50
C ILE A 97 3.77 -3.28 -8.79
N SER A 98 3.25 -3.36 -10.01
CA SER A 98 1.96 -2.76 -10.33
C SER A 98 1.00 -3.81 -10.88
N SER A 99 -0.28 -3.63 -10.58
CA SER A 99 -1.38 -4.45 -11.09
C SER A 99 -2.69 -3.73 -10.92
N LYS A 100 -3.59 -3.86 -11.90
CA LYS A 100 -4.97 -3.39 -11.77
C LYS A 100 -5.79 -4.26 -10.80
N ASP A 101 -5.36 -5.49 -10.57
CA ASP A 101 -6.00 -6.43 -9.65
C ASP A 101 -5.50 -6.21 -8.21
N ARG A 102 -6.38 -5.67 -7.37
CA ARG A 102 -6.11 -5.42 -5.94
C ARG A 102 -5.82 -6.70 -5.15
N PHE A 103 -6.30 -7.87 -5.58
CA PHE A 103 -6.00 -9.13 -4.92
C PHE A 103 -4.58 -9.61 -5.19
N VAL A 104 -4.05 -9.35 -6.39
CA VAL A 104 -2.63 -9.57 -6.70
C VAL A 104 -1.77 -8.68 -5.79
N ILE A 105 -2.09 -7.39 -5.70
CA ILE A 105 -1.37 -6.46 -4.82
C ILE A 105 -1.43 -6.89 -3.35
N LYS A 106 -2.61 -7.29 -2.89
CA LYS A 106 -2.82 -7.83 -1.55
C LYS A 106 -1.90 -9.03 -1.28
N GLU A 107 -1.91 -10.03 -2.17
CA GLU A 107 -1.12 -11.25 -1.99
C GLU A 107 0.38 -10.95 -1.92
N VAL A 108 0.86 -10.06 -2.81
CA VAL A 108 2.27 -9.67 -2.85
C VAL A 108 2.67 -8.85 -1.63
N LEU A 109 1.80 -7.95 -1.13
CA LEU A 109 2.03 -7.23 0.12
C LEU A 109 2.17 -8.19 1.31
N GLU A 110 1.25 -9.16 1.44
CA GLU A 110 1.30 -10.17 2.49
C GLU A 110 2.57 -11.03 2.41
N GLU A 111 2.96 -11.43 1.20
CA GLU A 111 4.21 -12.17 0.95
C GLU A 111 5.44 -11.36 1.36
N TRP A 112 5.55 -10.09 0.94
CA TRP A 112 6.72 -9.28 1.26
C TRP A 112 6.81 -8.97 2.76
N MET A 113 5.70 -8.76 3.46
CA MET A 113 5.72 -8.62 4.93
C MET A 113 6.28 -9.89 5.60
N GLU A 114 5.90 -11.08 5.13
CA GLU A 114 6.43 -12.36 5.63
C GLU A 114 7.93 -12.53 5.30
N GLU A 115 8.36 -12.20 4.08
CA GLU A 115 9.78 -12.25 3.68
C GLU A 115 10.65 -11.36 4.58
N GLN A 116 10.18 -10.15 4.87
CA GLN A 116 10.87 -9.21 5.73
C GLN A 116 11.02 -9.71 7.18
N GLN A 117 10.27 -10.72 7.64
CA GLN A 117 10.49 -11.32 8.97
C GLN A 117 11.68 -12.28 9.03
N ARG A 118 12.17 -12.78 7.89
CA ARG A 118 13.21 -13.81 7.82
C ARG A 118 14.64 -13.25 7.75
N ILE A 119 14.77 -11.93 7.69
CA ILE A 119 16.02 -11.17 7.59
C ILE A 119 16.31 -10.52 8.94
#